data_AF-A0A6M8VBH0-F1
#
_entry.id   AF-A0A6M8VBH0-F1
#
_cell.length_a   1.000
_cell.length_b   1.000
_cell.length_c   1.000
_cell.angle_alpha   90.00
_cell.angle_beta   90.00
_cell.angle_gamma   90.00
#
_symmetry.space_group_name_H-M   'P 1'
#
loop_
_entity.id
_entity.type
_entity.pdbx_description
1 polymer ?
#
loop_
_entity_poly.entity_id
_entity_poly.type
_entity_poly.pdbx_seq_one_letter_code
_entity_poly.pdbx_strand_id
1 'polypeptide(L)'
;MKHLVFFLLMFCSINTVAQLSSDYNLMLFPQGYDLKLLNSYGNSSIINNVSNISSMNPAAITGLKNYSAGISYQLNTKLKDAWIADIGMKRIYNFFPQSFGAVTKLGSFSLGVGLGQKYNGTKDFGKIPITTPEQPDGTGEFIEMSEENLIQSYSLSTAFSFAEILQSNFDIKFGLKYSLNYLHHQEKIWINNLKQKDTQVVLD
;
A
#
# COMPACT_ATOMS: atom_id res chain seq x y z
N MET A 1 1.99 7.96 -36.11
CA MET A 1 3.08 8.95 -35.85
C MET A 1 2.77 9.96 -34.76
N LYS A 2 1.65 10.71 -34.78
CA LYS A 2 1.35 11.72 -33.75
C LYS A 2 1.37 11.18 -32.31
N HIS A 3 0.82 9.98 -32.08
CA HIS A 3 0.82 9.33 -30.77
C HIS A 3 2.22 8.86 -30.31
N LEU A 4 3.12 8.54 -31.24
CA LEU A 4 4.50 8.16 -30.94
C LEU A 4 5.29 9.37 -30.42
N VAL A 5 5.09 10.55 -31.02
CA VAL A 5 5.72 11.80 -30.56
C VAL A 5 5.28 12.13 -29.14
N PHE A 6 3.98 11.99 -28.84
CA PHE A 6 3.46 12.21 -27.48
C PHE A 6 4.07 11.24 -26.45
N PHE A 7 4.19 9.96 -26.81
CA PHE A 7 4.84 8.96 -25.96
C PHE A 7 6.32 9.29 -25.71
N LEU A 8 7.07 9.68 -26.75
CA LEU A 8 8.48 10.06 -26.63
C LEU A 8 8.68 11.31 -25.77
N LEU A 9 7.78 12.31 -25.88
CA LEU A 9 7.82 13.49 -25.01
C LEU A 9 7.64 13.13 -23.53
N MET A 10 6.69 12.23 -23.21
CA MET A 10 6.54 11.73 -21.85
C MET A 10 7.75 10.91 -21.39
N PHE A 11 8.30 10.07 -22.27
CA PHE A 11 9.52 9.32 -21.98
C PHE A 11 10.71 10.24 -21.66
N CYS A 12 10.89 11.33 -22.39
CA CYS A 12 11.98 12.28 -22.12
C CYS A 12 11.78 13.08 -20.81
N SER A 13 10.53 13.25 -20.34
CA SER A 13 10.25 13.91 -19.05
C SER A 13 10.57 13.06 -17.80
N ILE A 14 11.08 11.84 -17.95
CA ILE A 14 11.43 10.95 -16.82
C ILE A 14 12.51 11.57 -15.90
N ASN A 15 13.37 12.44 -16.42
CA ASN A 15 14.55 12.91 -15.68
C ASN A 15 14.31 14.01 -14.63
N THR A 16 13.08 14.52 -14.46
CA THR A 16 12.87 15.77 -13.69
C THR A 16 12.25 15.62 -12.31
N VAL A 17 11.87 14.42 -11.85
CA VAL A 17 11.22 14.26 -10.54
C VAL A 17 11.89 13.14 -9.74
N ALA A 18 13.02 13.46 -9.11
CA ALA A 18 13.57 12.63 -8.05
C ALA A 18 12.60 12.65 -6.85
N GLN A 19 12.17 11.48 -6.38
CA GLN A 19 11.40 11.37 -5.15
C GLN A 19 12.30 11.84 -4.00
N LEU A 20 11.88 12.86 -3.24
CA LEU A 20 12.52 13.16 -1.95
C LEU A 20 12.37 11.92 -1.06
N SER A 21 13.48 11.23 -0.81
CA SER A 21 13.51 10.13 0.15
C SER A 21 13.66 10.71 1.54
N SER A 22 12.69 10.44 2.40
CA SER A 22 12.87 10.54 3.85
C SER A 22 13.09 9.13 4.37
N ASP A 23 14.17 8.92 5.10
CA ASP A 23 14.48 7.63 5.70
C ASP A 23 13.58 7.40 6.91
N TYR A 24 12.75 6.36 6.84
CA TYR A 24 11.94 5.88 7.96
C TYR A 24 12.33 4.45 8.28
N ASN A 25 12.69 4.18 9.53
CA ASN A 25 12.97 2.83 10.03
C ASN A 25 11.65 2.12 10.38
N LEU A 26 10.92 1.64 9.38
CA LEU A 26 9.66 0.93 9.57
C LEU A 26 9.80 -0.57 9.34
N MET A 27 9.31 -1.36 10.28
CA MET A 27 9.14 -2.81 10.10
C MET A 27 7.75 -3.08 9.54
N LEU A 28 7.66 -3.41 8.25
CA LEU A 28 6.39 -3.73 7.57
C LEU A 28 6.17 -5.23 7.51
N PHE A 29 4.99 -5.69 7.95
CA PHE A 29 4.67 -7.11 8.01
C PHE A 29 3.83 -7.57 6.81
N PRO A 30 4.04 -8.81 6.30
CA PRO A 30 3.39 -9.31 5.08
C PRO A 30 1.86 -9.13 5.02
N GLN A 31 1.18 -9.27 6.16
CA GLN A 31 -0.28 -9.23 6.29
C GLN A 31 -0.87 -7.84 6.00
N GLY A 32 -0.05 -6.78 6.08
CA GLY A 32 -0.46 -5.42 5.73
C GLY A 32 -0.43 -5.13 4.24
N TYR A 33 0.19 -5.99 3.43
CA TYR A 33 0.26 -5.84 1.97
C TYR A 33 -1.01 -6.36 1.29
N ASP A 34 -1.39 -5.72 0.18
CA ASP A 34 -2.50 -6.18 -0.65
C ASP A 34 -2.09 -7.42 -1.49
N LEU A 35 -2.98 -8.43 -1.58
CA LEU A 35 -2.82 -9.70 -2.31
C LEU A 35 -2.33 -9.52 -3.76
N LYS A 36 -2.64 -8.38 -4.39
CA LYS A 36 -2.26 -8.07 -5.77
C LYS A 36 -0.79 -7.72 -5.97
N LEU A 37 -0.03 -7.42 -4.91
CA LEU A 37 1.41 -7.10 -5.03
C LEU A 37 2.24 -8.30 -5.51
N LEU A 38 1.78 -9.53 -5.27
CA LEU A 38 2.42 -10.74 -5.78
C LEU A 38 2.29 -10.89 -7.32
N ASN A 39 1.30 -10.25 -7.94
CA ASN A 39 1.07 -10.31 -9.39
C ASN A 39 1.86 -9.26 -10.18
N SER A 40 2.55 -8.34 -9.50
CA SER A 40 3.26 -7.22 -10.14
C SER A 40 4.60 -7.60 -10.79
N TYR A 41 5.06 -8.84 -10.64
CA TYR A 41 6.36 -9.35 -11.11
C TYR A 41 6.37 -9.88 -12.55
N GLY A 42 5.70 -9.18 -13.49
CA GLY A 42 5.93 -9.39 -14.92
C GLY A 42 5.09 -10.47 -15.62
N ASN A 43 4.04 -11.01 -14.98
CA ASN A 43 3.13 -11.94 -15.64
C ASN A 43 1.95 -11.20 -16.31
N SER A 44 1.86 -11.27 -17.64
CA SER A 44 0.81 -10.64 -18.45
C SER A 44 -0.47 -11.49 -18.58
N SER A 45 -0.47 -12.73 -18.07
CA SER A 45 -1.55 -13.71 -18.24
C SER A 45 -2.58 -13.73 -17.09
N ILE A 46 -2.42 -12.89 -16.08
CA ILE A 46 -3.39 -12.76 -14.98
C ILE A 46 -4.45 -11.72 -15.38
N ILE A 47 -5.73 -11.98 -15.06
CA ILE A 47 -6.86 -11.09 -15.36
C ILE A 47 -6.59 -9.69 -14.81
N ASN A 48 -6.16 -8.79 -15.68
CA ASN A 48 -5.86 -7.41 -15.33
C ASN A 48 -7.18 -6.64 -15.19
N ASN A 49 -7.44 -6.15 -13.99
CA ASN A 49 -8.57 -5.27 -13.72
C ASN A 49 -8.08 -3.82 -13.62
N VAL A 50 -8.81 -2.90 -14.25
CA VAL A 50 -8.49 -1.46 -14.25
C VAL A 50 -8.38 -0.88 -12.84
N SER A 51 -9.11 -1.42 -11.85
CA SER A 51 -8.99 -1.03 -10.44
C SER A 51 -7.59 -1.21 -9.85
N ASN A 52 -6.71 -2.01 -10.48
CA ASN A 52 -5.37 -2.35 -9.97
C ASN A 52 -4.24 -1.71 -10.77
N ILE A 53 -4.55 -0.65 -11.51
CA ILE A 53 -3.59 -0.04 -12.42
C ILE A 53 -2.34 0.50 -11.74
N SER A 54 -2.43 0.86 -10.47
CA SER A 54 -1.28 1.29 -9.66
C SER A 54 -0.25 0.20 -9.42
N SER A 55 -0.68 -1.06 -9.31
CA SER A 55 0.20 -2.21 -9.07
C SER A 55 0.52 -3.03 -10.33
N MET A 56 -0.19 -2.81 -11.45
CA MET A 56 0.07 -3.55 -12.68
C MET A 56 1.36 -3.13 -13.40
N ASN A 57 1.82 -4.00 -14.30
CA ASN A 57 2.82 -3.68 -15.32
C ASN A 57 2.21 -2.63 -16.28
N PRO A 58 2.82 -1.43 -16.44
CA PRO A 58 2.25 -0.37 -17.29
C PRO A 58 2.03 -0.81 -18.74
N ALA A 59 2.86 -1.69 -19.30
CA ALA A 59 2.69 -2.17 -20.68
C ALA A 59 1.38 -2.98 -20.87
N ALA A 60 0.88 -3.61 -19.79
CA ALA A 60 -0.35 -4.41 -19.82
C ALA A 60 -1.62 -3.55 -19.97
N ILE A 61 -1.54 -2.23 -19.75
CA ILE A 61 -2.67 -1.30 -19.93
C ILE A 61 -3.17 -1.31 -21.38
N THR A 62 -2.28 -1.59 -22.33
CA THR A 62 -2.63 -1.78 -23.76
C THR A 62 -3.61 -2.93 -24.00
N GLY A 63 -3.80 -3.85 -23.05
CA GLY A 63 -4.79 -4.94 -23.11
C GLY A 63 -6.18 -4.59 -22.57
N LEU A 64 -6.38 -3.44 -21.91
CA LEU A 64 -7.67 -3.05 -21.33
C LEU A 64 -8.68 -2.52 -22.38
N LYS A 65 -9.92 -2.19 -22.02
CA LYS A 65 -10.84 -1.54 -22.97
C LYS A 65 -10.46 -0.06 -23.16
N ASN A 66 -10.97 0.57 -24.24
CA ASN A 66 -10.62 1.95 -24.62
C ASN A 66 -10.91 2.97 -23.51
N TYR A 67 -12.05 2.83 -22.84
CA TYR A 67 -12.40 3.62 -21.67
C TYR A 67 -12.78 2.63 -20.57
N SER A 68 -12.14 2.73 -19.42
CA SER A 68 -12.39 1.84 -18.29
C SER A 68 -12.10 2.55 -16.99
N ALA A 69 -12.93 2.32 -15.99
CA ALA A 69 -12.69 2.75 -14.63
C ALA A 69 -13.15 1.64 -13.68
N GLY A 70 -12.54 1.56 -12.50
CA GLY A 70 -12.86 0.53 -11.53
C GLY A 70 -12.35 0.87 -10.14
N ILE A 71 -13.08 0.42 -9.15
CA ILE A 71 -12.77 0.58 -7.72
C ILE A 71 -12.70 -0.82 -7.12
N SER A 72 -11.72 -1.05 -6.26
CA SER A 72 -11.62 -2.22 -5.39
C SER A 72 -11.72 -1.75 -3.96
N TYR A 73 -12.65 -2.33 -3.21
CA TYR A 73 -12.80 -2.06 -1.79
C TYR A 73 -12.72 -3.38 -1.03
N GLN A 74 -11.90 -3.42 0.01
CA GLN A 74 -11.75 -4.60 0.86
C GLN A 74 -12.31 -4.28 2.23
N LEU A 75 -13.51 -4.79 2.52
CA LEU A 75 -14.11 -4.74 3.86
C LEU A 75 -13.44 -5.79 4.75
N ASN A 76 -13.15 -5.41 5.99
CA ASN A 76 -12.29 -6.20 6.86
C ASN A 76 -12.92 -7.55 7.27
N THR A 77 -12.11 -8.60 7.21
CA THR A 77 -12.16 -9.75 8.11
C THR A 77 -11.10 -9.53 9.17
N LYS A 78 -11.45 -9.63 10.46
CA LYS A 78 -10.44 -9.70 11.52
C LYS A 78 -9.70 -11.03 11.35
N LEU A 79 -8.51 -11.00 10.77
CA LEU A 79 -7.61 -12.16 10.83
C LEU A 79 -7.04 -12.19 12.24
N LYS A 80 -7.42 -13.21 13.01
CA LYS A 80 -6.91 -13.43 14.36
C LYS A 80 -5.48 -13.95 14.23
N ASP A 81 -4.55 -13.13 14.72
CA ASP A 81 -3.18 -13.37 15.16
C ASP A 81 -2.46 -14.60 14.59
N ALA A 82 -1.64 -14.35 13.57
CA ALA A 82 -0.54 -15.22 13.25
C ALA A 82 0.66 -14.35 12.84
N TRP A 83 1.39 -13.83 13.82
CA TRP A 83 2.81 -13.55 13.64
C TRP A 83 3.57 -13.45 14.98
N ILE A 84 4.89 -13.52 14.89
CA ILE A 84 5.88 -13.80 15.95
C ILE A 84 5.77 -12.83 17.15
N ALA A 85 6.05 -13.37 18.36
CA ALA A 85 6.22 -12.63 19.61
C ALA A 85 4.97 -11.84 20.09
N ASP A 86 3.78 -12.45 19.99
CA ASP A 86 2.51 -11.91 20.49
C ASP A 86 2.09 -10.54 19.90
N ILE A 87 2.71 -10.11 18.79
CA ILE A 87 2.31 -8.91 18.07
C ILE A 87 1.09 -9.21 17.20
N GLY A 88 -0.06 -8.67 17.58
CA GLY A 88 -1.29 -8.73 16.82
C GLY A 88 -1.23 -7.86 15.57
N MET A 89 -1.92 -8.28 14.51
CA MET A 89 -2.01 -7.53 13.26
C MET A 89 -3.45 -7.36 12.80
N LYS A 90 -3.80 -6.13 12.39
CA LYS A 90 -5.11 -5.82 11.79
C LYS A 90 -4.96 -4.78 10.70
N ARG A 91 -5.84 -4.77 9.71
CA ARG A 91 -5.89 -3.70 8.69
C ARG A 91 -6.53 -2.44 9.29
N ILE A 92 -6.02 -1.25 8.97
CA ILE A 92 -6.62 0.02 9.37
C ILE A 92 -7.95 0.16 8.63
N TYR A 93 -9.03 0.37 9.39
CA TYR A 93 -10.32 0.72 8.82
C TYR A 93 -10.26 2.16 8.31
N ASN A 94 -10.44 2.35 7.00
CA ASN A 94 -10.50 3.67 6.40
C ASN A 94 -11.56 3.72 5.30
N PHE A 95 -12.11 4.91 5.05
CA PHE A 95 -13.09 5.13 3.98
C PHE A 95 -12.48 5.01 2.57
N PHE A 96 -11.15 5.04 2.45
CA PHE A 96 -10.48 4.98 1.16
C PHE A 96 -10.59 3.59 0.54
N PRO A 97 -10.84 3.49 -0.78
CA PRO A 97 -10.78 2.20 -1.46
C PRO A 97 -9.38 1.60 -1.35
N GLN A 98 -9.33 0.27 -1.40
CA GLN A 98 -8.09 -0.48 -1.47
C GLN A 98 -7.31 -0.06 -2.73
N SER A 99 -8.01 0.07 -3.85
CA SER A 99 -7.44 0.59 -5.08
C SER A 99 -8.51 1.20 -5.98
N PHE A 100 -8.09 2.11 -6.85
CA PHE A 100 -8.90 2.70 -7.90
C PHE A 100 -8.04 2.84 -9.14
N GLY A 101 -8.65 2.74 -10.31
CA GLY A 101 -7.97 3.09 -11.54
C GLY A 101 -8.92 3.48 -12.65
N ALA A 102 -8.39 4.28 -13.57
CA ALA A 102 -9.04 4.67 -14.80
C ALA A 102 -8.04 4.63 -15.96
N VAL A 103 -8.53 4.29 -17.15
CA VAL A 103 -7.75 4.16 -18.38
C VAL A 103 -8.51 4.79 -19.53
N THR A 104 -7.76 5.48 -20.38
CA THR A 104 -8.18 5.93 -21.69
C THR A 104 -7.17 5.49 -22.74
N LYS A 105 -7.64 5.19 -23.96
CA LYS A 105 -6.81 4.81 -25.10
C LYS A 105 -7.06 5.71 -26.29
N LEU A 106 -5.98 6.05 -26.97
CA LEU A 106 -5.96 6.85 -28.18
C LEU A 106 -5.09 6.12 -29.22
N GLY A 107 -5.73 5.22 -29.98
CA GLY A 107 -5.05 4.31 -30.91
C GLY A 107 -4.01 3.44 -30.19
N SER A 108 -2.78 3.43 -30.70
CA SER A 108 -1.63 2.73 -30.12
C SER A 108 -1.18 3.24 -28.73
N PHE A 109 -1.65 4.41 -28.27
CA PHE A 109 -1.27 4.99 -26.99
C PHE A 109 -2.33 4.75 -25.91
N SER A 110 -1.89 4.36 -24.71
CA SER A 110 -2.74 4.17 -23.53
C SER A 110 -2.25 5.05 -22.39
N LEU A 111 -3.20 5.67 -21.68
CA LEU A 111 -2.96 6.49 -20.49
C LEU A 111 -3.82 5.96 -19.36
N GLY A 112 -3.25 5.89 -18.17
CA GLY A 112 -3.93 5.41 -17.00
C GLY A 112 -3.52 6.14 -15.72
N VAL A 113 -4.49 6.34 -14.84
CA VAL A 113 -4.28 6.90 -13.50
C VAL A 113 -4.77 5.91 -12.46
N GLY A 114 -4.05 5.79 -11.36
CA GLY A 114 -4.34 4.80 -10.33
C GLY A 114 -4.06 5.28 -8.92
N LEU A 115 -4.82 4.73 -7.99
CA LEU A 115 -4.57 4.75 -6.55
C LEU A 115 -4.42 3.30 -6.09
N GLY A 116 -3.49 3.03 -5.19
CA GLY A 116 -3.41 1.75 -4.49
C GLY A 116 -2.88 1.92 -3.07
N GLN A 117 -3.51 1.27 -2.10
CA GLN A 117 -2.95 1.07 -0.77
C GLN A 117 -1.90 -0.04 -0.85
N LYS A 118 -0.63 0.34 -1.01
CA LYS A 118 0.50 -0.61 -1.05
C LYS A 118 0.65 -1.35 0.27
N TYR A 119 0.44 -0.63 1.37
CA TYR A 119 0.46 -1.21 2.71
C TYR A 119 -0.65 -0.57 3.52
N ASN A 120 -1.37 -1.37 4.31
CA ASN A 120 -2.38 -0.90 5.25
C ASN A 120 -2.41 -1.88 6.43
N GLY A 121 -1.83 -1.48 7.56
CA GLY A 121 -1.77 -2.33 8.74
C GLY A 121 -1.51 -1.58 10.04
N THR A 122 -2.12 -2.07 11.10
CA THR A 122 -1.85 -1.74 12.50
C THR A 122 -1.15 -2.94 13.13
N LYS A 123 -0.02 -2.67 13.79
CA LYS A 123 0.66 -3.60 14.69
C LYS A 123 0.22 -3.28 16.12
N ASP A 124 -0.19 -4.30 16.85
CA ASP A 124 -0.65 -4.21 18.23
C ASP A 124 0.31 -5.06 19.07
N PHE A 125 1.13 -4.43 19.90
CA PHE A 125 2.19 -5.13 20.65
C PHE A 125 1.66 -5.74 21.96
N GLY A 126 0.34 -5.65 22.21
CA GLY A 126 -0.26 -6.11 23.44
C GLY A 126 0.17 -5.29 24.65
N LYS A 127 0.01 -5.88 25.83
CA LYS A 127 0.37 -5.27 27.12
C LYS A 127 1.77 -5.70 27.52
N ILE A 128 2.69 -4.74 27.63
CA ILE A 128 4.05 -4.95 28.11
C ILE A 128 4.08 -4.61 29.60
N PRO A 129 4.28 -5.58 30.51
CA PRO A 129 4.28 -5.32 31.95
C PRO A 129 5.51 -4.50 32.37
N ILE A 130 5.31 -3.56 33.29
CA ILE A 130 6.40 -2.82 33.93
C ILE A 130 6.92 -3.67 35.10
N THR A 131 8.25 -3.83 35.19
CA THR A 131 8.93 -4.57 36.27
C THR A 131 9.94 -3.64 36.94
N THR A 132 10.16 -3.84 38.24
CA THR A 132 11.24 -3.16 38.98
C THR A 132 12.09 -4.18 39.74
N PRO A 133 13.31 -3.83 40.20
CA PRO A 133 14.10 -4.73 41.03
C PRO A 133 13.35 -5.23 42.29
N GLU A 134 12.45 -4.41 42.83
CA GLU A 134 11.61 -4.74 43.98
C GLU A 134 10.38 -5.61 43.61
N GLN A 135 9.93 -5.52 42.35
CA GLN A 135 8.79 -6.26 41.81
C GLN A 135 9.17 -6.91 40.46
N PRO A 136 10.01 -7.96 40.47
CA PRO A 136 10.50 -8.60 39.25
C PRO A 136 9.41 -9.34 38.47
N ASP A 137 8.34 -9.76 39.16
CA ASP A 137 7.19 -10.45 38.57
C ASP A 137 6.13 -9.46 37.99
N GLY A 138 6.35 -8.15 38.13
CA GLY A 138 5.50 -7.10 37.59
C GLY A 138 4.85 -6.20 38.64
N THR A 139 4.74 -4.91 38.32
CA THR A 139 4.10 -3.89 39.19
C THR A 139 2.58 -3.86 39.07
N GLY A 140 2.01 -4.63 38.14
CA GLY A 140 0.60 -4.54 37.73
C GLY A 140 0.31 -3.40 36.75
N GLU A 141 1.28 -2.51 36.52
CA GLU A 141 1.24 -1.49 35.47
C GLU A 141 1.71 -2.08 34.14
N PHE A 142 1.19 -1.52 33.04
CA PHE A 142 1.56 -1.97 31.70
C PHE A 142 1.60 -0.82 30.71
N ILE A 143 2.44 -1.02 29.69
CA ILE A 143 2.53 -0.16 28.51
C ILE A 143 1.79 -0.88 27.38
N GLU A 144 0.85 -0.18 26.75
CA GLU A 144 0.25 -0.60 25.49
C GLU A 144 0.86 0.21 24.35
N MET A 145 1.40 -0.48 23.35
CA MET A 145 1.98 0.13 22.16
C MET A 145 1.23 -0.35 20.93
N SER A 146 0.93 0.58 20.03
CA SER A 146 0.41 0.27 18.70
C SER A 146 1.03 1.17 17.64
N GLU A 147 1.20 0.62 16.45
CA GLU A 147 1.80 1.32 15.31
C GLU A 147 0.92 1.16 14.09
N GLU A 148 0.45 2.28 13.54
CA GLU A 148 -0.36 2.35 12.33
C GLU A 148 0.51 2.80 11.15
N ASN A 149 0.53 1.98 10.09
CA ASN A 149 1.23 2.30 8.85
C ASN A 149 0.27 2.15 7.67
N LEU A 150 0.21 3.20 6.85
CA LEU A 150 -0.52 3.23 5.60
C LEU A 150 0.37 3.82 4.51
N ILE A 151 0.56 3.08 3.43
CA ILE A 151 1.28 3.55 2.24
C ILE A 151 0.30 3.65 1.09
N GLN A 152 -0.03 4.87 0.69
CA GLN A 152 -0.85 5.15 -0.48
C GLN A 152 0.03 5.48 -1.67
N SER A 153 -0.26 4.88 -2.82
CA SER A 153 0.47 5.10 -4.06
C SER A 153 -0.46 5.64 -5.12
N TYR A 154 -0.14 6.82 -5.62
CA TYR A 154 -0.79 7.46 -6.75
C TYR A 154 0.09 7.28 -7.96
N SER A 155 -0.45 6.75 -9.05
CA SER A 155 0.34 6.43 -10.23
C SER A 155 -0.23 7.00 -11.50
N LEU A 156 0.64 7.52 -12.35
CA LEU A 156 0.37 7.80 -13.76
C LEU A 156 1.10 6.76 -14.59
N SER A 157 0.38 6.01 -15.41
CA SER A 157 0.95 5.00 -16.28
C SER A 157 0.64 5.32 -17.74
N THR A 158 1.65 5.17 -18.59
CA THR A 158 1.50 5.30 -20.04
C THR A 158 2.00 4.04 -20.71
N ALA A 159 1.42 3.72 -21.86
CA ALA A 159 1.92 2.62 -22.67
C ALA A 159 1.71 2.87 -24.16
N PHE A 160 2.58 2.28 -24.96
CA PHE A 160 2.53 2.35 -26.41
C PHE A 160 2.68 0.95 -27.01
N SER A 161 1.77 0.59 -27.91
CA SER A 161 1.84 -0.62 -28.73
C SER A 161 2.43 -0.28 -30.09
N PHE A 162 3.38 -1.10 -30.55
CA PHE A 162 4.06 -0.89 -31.83
C PHE A 162 3.42 -1.70 -32.97
N ALA A 163 2.36 -2.47 -32.73
CA ALA A 163 1.67 -3.28 -33.74
C ALA A 163 1.33 -2.50 -35.03
N GLU A 164 0.73 -1.30 -34.89
CA GLU A 164 0.34 -0.47 -36.05
C GLU A 164 1.55 0.06 -36.84
N ILE A 165 2.68 0.30 -36.17
CA ILE A 165 3.89 0.86 -36.79
C ILE A 165 4.69 -0.23 -37.48
N LEU A 166 4.82 -1.39 -36.83
CA LEU A 166 5.62 -2.52 -37.32
C LEU A 166 4.89 -3.29 -38.42
N GLN A 167 3.57 -3.13 -38.55
CA GLN A 167 2.72 -3.86 -39.52
C GLN A 167 3.01 -5.37 -39.53
N SER A 168 3.26 -5.93 -38.33
CA SER A 168 3.69 -7.31 -38.16
C SER A 168 2.75 -8.06 -37.22
N ASN A 169 2.74 -9.38 -37.30
CA ASN A 169 1.98 -10.24 -36.37
C ASN A 169 2.53 -10.21 -34.93
N PHE A 170 3.66 -9.53 -34.73
CA PHE A 170 4.30 -9.33 -33.44
C PHE A 170 4.03 -7.90 -32.93
N ASP A 171 3.68 -7.79 -31.65
CA ASP A 171 3.40 -6.52 -30.99
C ASP A 171 4.37 -6.29 -29.83
N ILE A 172 5.22 -5.28 -29.98
CA ILE A 172 6.08 -4.80 -28.91
C ILE A 172 5.33 -3.73 -28.13
N LYS A 173 5.33 -3.85 -26.81
CA LYS A 173 4.65 -2.91 -25.92
C LYS A 173 5.64 -2.33 -24.93
N PHE A 174 5.71 -1.00 -24.89
CA PHE A 174 6.48 -0.27 -23.90
C PHE A 174 5.55 0.44 -22.94
N GLY A 175 5.88 0.42 -21.65
CA GLY A 175 5.10 1.07 -20.62
C GLY A 175 5.99 1.84 -19.65
N LEU A 176 5.53 3.02 -19.24
CA LEU A 176 6.14 3.83 -18.20
C LEU A 176 5.15 4.00 -17.05
N LYS A 177 5.67 4.04 -15.82
CA LYS A 177 4.87 4.32 -14.64
C LYS A 177 5.60 5.30 -13.73
N TYR A 178 4.93 6.39 -13.43
CA TYR A 178 5.30 7.34 -12.39
C TYR A 178 4.46 7.02 -11.16
N SER A 179 5.07 6.93 -9.99
CA SER A 179 4.36 6.64 -8.75
C SER A 179 4.79 7.63 -7.66
N LEU A 180 3.82 8.28 -7.05
CA LEU A 180 3.98 9.11 -5.87
C LEU A 180 3.45 8.34 -4.67
N ASN A 181 4.33 8.08 -3.69
CA ASN A 181 3.99 7.31 -2.50
C ASN A 181 3.89 8.24 -1.30
N TYR A 182 2.77 8.17 -0.59
CA TYR A 182 2.56 8.85 0.68
C TYR A 182 2.57 7.81 1.80
N LEU A 183 3.45 8.04 2.77
CA LEU A 183 3.50 7.29 4.01
C LEU A 183 2.74 8.07 5.08
N HIS A 184 1.76 7.42 5.69
CA HIS A 184 1.17 7.83 6.94
C HIS A 184 1.59 6.83 8.02
N HIS A 185 2.30 7.34 9.01
CA HIS A 185 2.82 6.56 10.12
C HIS A 185 2.41 7.23 11.43
N GLN A 186 1.89 6.45 12.36
CA GLN A 186 1.50 6.90 13.68
C GLN A 186 1.84 5.83 14.73
N GLU A 187 2.56 6.24 15.76
CA GLU A 187 2.79 5.45 16.97
C GLU A 187 1.91 5.96 18.10
N LYS A 188 1.33 5.04 18.87
CA LYS A 188 0.55 5.33 20.07
C LYS A 188 1.12 4.52 21.23
N ILE A 189 1.46 5.21 22.31
CA ILE A 189 1.94 4.61 23.56
C ILE A 189 0.99 5.05 24.66
N TRP A 190 0.43 4.09 25.38
CA TRP A 190 -0.43 4.32 26.53
C TRP A 190 0.22 3.71 27.75
N ILE A 191 0.36 4.50 28.81
CA ILE A 191 0.87 4.03 30.10
C ILE A 191 -0.32 4.00 31.05
N ASN A 192 -0.70 2.81 31.51
CA ASN A 192 -1.75 2.64 32.48
C ASN A 192 -1.15 2.43 33.87
N ASN A 193 -1.20 3.48 34.69
CA ASN A 193 -0.88 3.40 36.10
C ASN A 193 -2.16 3.04 36.85
N LEU A 194 -2.28 1.78 37.28
CA LEU A 194 -3.26 1.43 38.29
C LEU A 194 -2.78 2.04 39.60
N LYS A 195 -3.22 3.27 39.92
CA LYS A 195 -3.16 3.75 41.30
C LYS A 195 -3.90 2.73 42.15
N GLN A 196 -3.14 2.03 42.98
CA GLN A 196 -3.60 1.10 44.00
C GLN A 196 -4.81 1.70 44.71
N LYS A 197 -5.99 1.14 44.45
CA LYS A 197 -7.17 1.39 45.26
C LYS A 197 -6.96 0.59 46.53
N ASP A 198 -6.64 1.29 47.63
CA ASP A 198 -7.09 1.02 49.00
C ASP A 198 -6.05 1.40 50.06
N THR A 199 -6.36 2.45 50.81
CA THR A 199 -6.09 2.45 52.26
C THR A 199 -7.17 3.30 52.95
N GLN A 200 -8.33 2.70 53.23
CA GLN A 200 -9.09 3.10 54.41
C GLN A 200 -8.63 2.20 55.55
N VAL A 201 -7.69 2.71 56.34
CA VAL A 201 -7.45 2.18 57.68
C VAL A 201 -8.69 2.52 58.50
N VAL A 202 -9.53 1.52 58.80
CA VAL A 202 -10.44 1.60 59.93
C VAL A 202 -9.65 1.12 61.13
N LEU A 203 -9.32 2.07 62.01
CA LEU A 203 -8.84 1.78 63.36
C LEU A 203 -10.07 1.48 64.21
N ASP A 204 -10.14 0.26 64.76
CA ASP A 204 -10.86 -0.03 66.00
C ASP A 204 -9.83 -0.29 67.10
#